data_AF-A0A329Z884-F1
#
_entry.id   AF-A0A329Z884-F1
#
_cell.length_a   1.000
_cell.length_b   1.000
_cell.length_c   1.000
_cell.angle_alpha   90.00
_cell.angle_beta   90.00
_cell.angle_gamma   90.00
#
_symmetry.space_group_name_H-M   'P 1'
#
loop_
_entity.id
_entity.type
_entity.pdbx_description
1 polymer ?
#
loop_
_entity_poly.entity_id
_entity_poly.type
_entity_poly.pdbx_seq_one_letter_code
_entity_poly.pdbx_strand_id
1 'polypeptide(L)'
;MQDKITKIIFESLKNLSDELDNPNLANPTLDTPIYGINGNLDSLALVSFIADLEERFNDELNLSIILADQRAMSLRNSPFRDVQTLLQYIDSLIDKE
;
A
#
# COMPACT_ATOMS: atom_id res chain seq x y z
N MET A 1 -6.87 -10.16 11.04
CA MET A 1 -6.83 -9.75 9.63
C MET A 1 -5.85 -8.59 9.44
N GLN A 2 -6.07 -7.46 10.12
CA GLN A 2 -5.23 -6.25 10.01
C GLN A 2 -3.72 -6.44 10.23
N ASP A 3 -3.32 -7.34 11.12
CA ASP A 3 -1.89 -7.62 11.37
C ASP A 3 -1.17 -8.17 10.13
N LYS A 4 -1.82 -9.08 9.39
CA LYS A 4 -1.28 -9.62 8.13
C LYS A 4 -1.18 -8.54 7.05
N ILE A 5 -2.24 -7.75 6.87
CA ILE A 5 -2.27 -6.66 5.88
C ILE A 5 -1.15 -5.65 6.17
N THR A 6 -1.03 -5.22 7.42
CA THR A 6 0.02 -4.29 7.86
C THR A 6 1.41 -4.87 7.60
N LYS A 7 1.60 -6.17 7.88
CA LYS A 7 2.87 -6.85 7.66
C LYS A 7 3.24 -6.89 6.17
N ILE A 8 2.30 -7.22 5.29
CA ILE A 8 2.50 -7.21 3.84
C ILE A 8 2.88 -5.80 3.37
N ILE A 9 2.15 -4.76 3.81
CA ILE A 9 2.46 -3.36 3.47
C ILE A 9 3.87 -2.98 3.94
N PHE A 10 4.23 -3.31 5.18
CA PHE A 10 5.55 -3.01 5.72
C PHE A 10 6.67 -3.73 4.99
N GLU A 11 6.49 -4.99 4.60
CA GLU A 11 7.48 -5.71 3.80
C GLU A 11 7.66 -5.07 2.43
N SER A 12 6.58 -4.77 1.71
CA SER A 12 6.65 -4.14 0.40
C SER A 12 7.26 -2.73 0.49
N LEU A 13 6.99 -1.96 1.56
CA LEU A 13 7.62 -0.65 1.79
C LEU A 13 9.10 -0.78 2.15
N LYS A 14 9.47 -1.78 2.95
CA LYS A 14 10.86 -2.03 3.32
C LYS A 14 11.68 -2.45 2.10
N ASN A 15 11.13 -3.26 1.20
CA ASN A 15 11.80 -3.59 -0.06
C ASN A 15 12.05 -2.32 -0.90
N LEU A 16 11.04 -1.46 -1.04
CA LEU A 16 11.20 -0.19 -1.73
C LEU A 16 12.18 0.76 -1.01
N SER A 17 12.25 0.71 0.32
CA SER A 17 13.21 1.48 1.11
C SER A 17 14.66 1.13 0.79
N ASP A 18 14.91 -0.17 0.60
CA ASP A 18 16.24 -0.71 0.31
C ASP A 18 16.63 -0.34 -1.13
N GLU A 19 15.70 -0.47 -2.08
CA GLU A 19 15.91 -0.07 -3.48
C GLU A 19 16.12 1.44 -3.65
N LEU A 20 15.39 2.26 -2.88
CA LEU A 20 15.44 3.73 -2.98
C LEU A 20 16.50 4.36 -2.05
N ASP A 21 17.24 3.55 -1.29
CA ASP A 21 18.16 3.99 -0.22
C ASP A 21 17.50 5.03 0.72
N ASN A 22 16.21 4.82 1.03
CA ASN A 22 15.41 5.79 1.78
C ASN A 22 15.13 5.29 3.20
N PRO A 23 15.87 5.77 4.21
CA PRO A 23 15.69 5.32 5.59
C PRO A 23 14.31 5.66 6.19
N ASN A 24 13.56 6.60 5.60
CA ASN A 24 12.18 6.91 6.02
C ASN A 24 11.20 5.79 5.68
N LEU A 25 11.48 5.01 4.64
CA LEU A 25 10.69 3.83 4.27
C LEU A 25 11.17 2.56 4.99
N ALA A 26 12.40 2.56 5.54
CA ALA A 26 12.98 1.42 6.24
C ALA A 26 12.32 1.16 7.60
N ASN A 27 11.78 2.21 8.22
CA ASN A 27 10.88 2.12 9.37
C ASN A 27 9.52 2.72 9.00
N PRO A 28 8.72 2.05 8.16
CA PRO A 28 7.43 2.55 7.79
C PRO A 28 6.52 2.56 9.03
N THR A 29 5.89 3.69 9.27
CA THR A 29 4.89 3.90 10.33
C THR A 29 3.53 4.14 9.68
N LEU A 30 2.45 4.09 10.46
CA LEU A 30 1.11 4.40 9.97
C LEU A 30 1.03 5.80 9.33
N ASP A 31 1.80 6.77 9.81
CA ASP A 31 1.83 8.14 9.29
C ASP A 31 2.82 8.32 8.12
N THR A 32 3.54 7.27 7.72
CA THR A 32 4.55 7.37 6.67
C THR A 32 3.87 7.66 5.32
N PRO A 33 4.25 8.76 4.63
CA PRO A 33 3.67 9.09 3.34
C PRO A 33 4.19 8.16 2.25
N ILE A 34 3.27 7.55 1.51
CA ILE A 34 3.58 6.65 0.40
C ILE A 34 3.51 7.42 -0.92
N TYR A 35 2.37 8.06 -1.22
CA TYR A 35 2.12 8.76 -2.49
C TYR A 35 1.66 10.21 -2.29
N GLY A 36 2.07 11.11 -3.20
CA GLY A 36 1.67 12.52 -3.21
C GLY A 36 2.85 13.48 -3.06
N ILE A 37 2.59 14.70 -2.58
CA ILE A 37 3.59 15.81 -2.49
C ILE A 37 4.83 15.44 -1.66
N ASN A 38 4.65 14.65 -0.59
CA ASN A 38 5.73 14.12 0.25
C ASN A 38 5.84 12.60 0.13
N GLY A 39 5.25 12.01 -0.91
CA GLY A 39 5.26 10.56 -1.10
C GLY A 39 6.66 10.10 -1.51
N ASN A 40 7.13 9.03 -0.89
CA ASN A 40 8.39 8.42 -1.28
C ASN A 40 8.28 7.55 -2.54
N LEU A 41 7.06 7.24 -2.99
CA LEU A 41 6.81 6.46 -4.21
C LEU A 41 6.35 7.35 -5.36
N ASP A 42 7.01 7.18 -6.50
CA ASP A 42 6.55 7.69 -7.79
C ASP A 42 5.34 6.91 -8.32
N SER A 43 4.63 7.49 -9.30
CA SER A 43 3.44 6.86 -9.88
C SER A 43 3.70 5.45 -10.43
N LEU A 44 4.88 5.17 -10.96
CA LEU A 44 5.26 3.83 -11.42
C LEU A 44 5.57 2.87 -10.26
N ALA A 45 6.30 3.35 -9.25
CA ALA A 45 6.61 2.56 -8.06
C ALA A 45 5.34 2.20 -7.29
N LEU A 46 4.38 3.12 -7.23
CA LEU A 46 3.07 2.88 -6.63
C LEU A 46 2.31 1.77 -7.36
N VAL A 47 2.29 1.78 -8.70
CA VAL A 47 1.61 0.72 -9.48
C VAL A 47 2.23 -0.64 -9.21
N SER A 48 3.57 -0.71 -9.19
CA SER A 48 4.28 -1.97 -8.88
C SER A 48 4.01 -2.44 -7.45
N PHE A 49 3.99 -1.52 -6.49
CA PHE A 49 3.69 -1.79 -5.09
C PHE A 49 2.26 -2.30 -4.90
N ILE A 50 1.30 -1.70 -5.60
CA ILE A 50 -0.10 -2.13 -5.59
C ILE A 50 -0.22 -3.55 -6.15
N ALA A 51 0.41 -3.83 -7.30
CA ALA A 51 0.35 -5.16 -7.91
C ALA A 51 0.98 -6.24 -7.00
N ASP A 52 2.12 -5.96 -6.37
CA ASP A 52 2.76 -6.86 -5.39
C ASP A 52 1.84 -7.11 -4.18
N LEU A 53 1.18 -6.06 -3.69
CA LEU A 53 0.18 -6.19 -2.62
C LEU A 53 -0.97 -7.11 -3.03
N GLU A 54 -1.62 -6.85 -4.17
CA GLU A 54 -2.74 -7.64 -4.69
C GLU A 54 -2.37 -9.12 -4.86
N GLU A 55 -1.19 -9.40 -5.41
CA GLU A 55 -0.68 -10.76 -5.58
C GLU A 55 -0.48 -11.45 -4.21
N ARG A 56 0.15 -10.76 -3.25
CA ARG A 56 0.33 -11.27 -1.89
C ARG A 56 -0.99 -11.48 -1.17
N PHE A 57 -1.98 -10.60 -1.34
CA PHE A 57 -3.32 -10.79 -0.76
C PHE A 57 -4.00 -12.03 -1.33
N ASN A 58 -3.83 -12.30 -2.62
CA ASN A 58 -4.34 -13.51 -3.23
C ASN A 58 -3.60 -14.76 -2.72
N ASP A 59 -2.27 -14.74 -2.68
CA ASP A 59 -1.48 -15.92 -2.29
C ASP A 59 -1.59 -16.23 -0.78
N GLU A 60 -1.39 -15.23 0.09
CA GLU A 60 -1.37 -15.40 1.56
C GLU A 60 -2.75 -15.45 2.20
N LEU A 61 -3.74 -14.79 1.59
CA LEU A 61 -5.07 -14.60 2.16
C LEU A 61 -6.19 -15.14 1.27
N ASN A 62 -5.91 -15.57 0.03
CA ASN A 62 -6.92 -15.99 -0.96
C ASN A 62 -7.97 -14.90 -1.22
N LEU A 63 -7.56 -13.64 -1.11
CA LEU A 63 -8.40 -12.47 -1.33
C LEU A 63 -8.03 -11.82 -2.66
N SER A 64 -8.97 -11.79 -3.60
CA SER A 64 -8.77 -11.21 -4.92
C SER A 64 -9.22 -9.75 -4.96
N ILE A 65 -8.58 -8.90 -4.17
CA ILE A 65 -8.91 -7.47 -4.09
C ILE A 65 -8.28 -6.67 -5.22
N ILE A 66 -8.97 -5.62 -5.68
CA ILE A 66 -8.43 -4.66 -6.66
C ILE A 66 -8.17 -3.33 -5.96
N LEU A 67 -6.91 -3.02 -5.74
CA LEU A 67 -6.42 -1.76 -5.18
C LEU A 67 -6.31 -0.68 -6.26
N ALA A 68 -5.90 -1.04 -7.48
CA ALA A 68 -5.78 -0.14 -8.61
C ALA A 68 -7.13 0.18 -9.31
N ASP A 69 -8.24 0.23 -8.57
CA ASP A 69 -9.54 0.58 -9.15
C ASP A 69 -9.53 2.04 -9.63
N GLN A 70 -10.18 2.33 -10.76
CA GLN A 70 -10.27 3.70 -11.32
C GLN A 70 -10.81 4.73 -10.32
N ARG A 71 -11.58 4.28 -9.32
CA ARG A 71 -12.01 5.11 -8.18
C ARG A 71 -10.86 5.50 -7.27
N ALA A 72 -9.92 4.61 -6.97
CA ALA A 72 -8.73 4.91 -6.16
C ALA A 72 -7.79 5.93 -6.84
N MET A 73 -7.72 5.92 -8.17
CA MET A 73 -6.96 6.91 -8.97
C MET A 73 -7.67 8.26 -9.17
N SER A 74 -9.01 8.30 -9.10
CA SER A 74 -9.80 9.54 -9.31
C SER A 74 -10.18 10.28 -8.02
N LEU A 75 -9.92 9.70 -6.85
CA LEU A 75 -10.29 10.33 -5.58
C LEU A 75 -9.35 11.49 -5.28
N ARG A 76 -9.94 12.68 -5.11
CA ARG A 76 -9.32 13.86 -4.46
C ARG A 76 -8.67 13.54 -3.09
N ASN A 77 -8.94 12.36 -2.52
CA ASN A 77 -8.25 11.73 -1.40
C ASN A 77 -7.73 10.34 -1.86
N SER A 78 -6.54 10.27 -2.45
CA SER A 78 -5.95 8.97 -2.80
C SER A 78 -5.73 8.12 -1.53
N PRO A 79 -6.24 6.89 -1.47
CA PRO A 79 -6.04 6.01 -0.31
C PRO A 79 -4.57 5.60 -0.13
N PHE A 80 -3.73 5.82 -1.14
CA PHE A 80 -2.29 5.57 -1.13
C PHE A 80 -1.46 6.72 -0.54
N ARG A 81 -2.10 7.73 0.09
CA ARG A 81 -1.38 8.90 0.60
C ARG A 81 -0.38 8.52 1.70
N ASP A 82 -0.80 7.69 2.63
CA ASP A 82 -0.04 7.26 3.80
C ASP A 82 -0.41 5.81 4.14
N VAL A 83 0.46 5.14 4.91
CA VAL A 83 0.27 3.74 5.28
C VAL A 83 -1.05 3.51 6.01
N GLN A 84 -1.46 4.43 6.89
CA GLN A 84 -2.68 4.33 7.67
C GLN A 84 -3.92 4.32 6.76
N THR A 85 -4.00 5.27 5.84
CA THR A 85 -5.12 5.38 4.90
C THR A 85 -5.15 4.17 3.97
N LEU A 86 -3.98 3.69 3.53
CA LEU A 86 -3.87 2.49 2.70
C LEU A 86 -4.38 1.25 3.44
N LEU A 87 -3.94 1.08 4.69
CA LEU A 87 -4.36 -0.02 5.54
C LEU A 87 -5.88 -0.01 5.75
N GLN A 88 -6.45 1.14 6.09
CA GLN A 88 -7.90 1.27 6.25
C GLN A 88 -8.66 1.00 4.94
N TYR A 89 -8.10 1.43 3.81
CA TYR A 89 -8.70 1.19 2.51
C TYR A 89 -8.71 -0.30 2.16
N ILE A 90 -7.58 -1.00 2.33
CA ILE A 90 -7.49 -2.45 2.12
C ILE A 90 -8.43 -3.18 3.07
N ASP A 91 -8.43 -2.82 4.36
CA ASP A 91 -9.31 -3.43 5.35
C ASP A 91 -10.80 -3.25 4.98
N SER A 92 -11.18 -2.06 4.52
CA SER A 92 -12.54 -1.80 4.03
C SER A 92 -12.89 -2.52 2.73
N LEU A 93 -11.91 -2.89 1.90
CA LEU A 93 -12.13 -3.70 0.70
C LEU A 93 -12.38 -5.16 1.10
N ILE A 94 -11.59 -5.67 2.04
CA ILE A 94 -11.67 -7.06 2.50
C ILE A 94 -12.92 -7.31 3.36
N ASP A 95 -13.30 -6.37 4.22
CA ASP A 95 -14.52 -6.47 5.06
C ASP A 95 -15.82 -6.45 4.22
N LYS A 96 -15.73 -5.98 2.96
CA LYS A 96 -16.89 -5.88 2.06
C LYS A 96 -17.17 -7.13 1.22
N GLU A 97 -16.32 -8.17 1.28
CA GLU A 97 -16.54 -9.46 0.58
C GLU A 97 -17.13 -10.55 1.47
#